data_AF-A0A1X7NKI5-F1
#
_entry.id   AF-A0A1X7NKI5-F1
#
_cell.length_a   1.000
_cell.length_b   1.000
_cell.length_c   1.000
_cell.angle_alpha   90.00
_cell.angle_beta   90.00
_cell.angle_gamma   90.00
#
_symmetry.space_group_name_H-M   'P 1'
#
loop_
_entity.id
_entity.type
_entity.pdbx_description
1 polymer ?
#
loop_
_entity_poly.entity_id
_entity_poly.type
_entity_poly.pdbx_seq_one_letter_code
_entity_poly.pdbx_strand_id
1 'polypeptide(L)' 'MNREWHEAHPLPRNATFEERLEWHRQHREQCGCRESPANILKELEKRGLLGPRASRKSG' A
#
# COMPACT_ATOMS: atom_id res chain seq x y z
N MET A 1 -2.83 -8.36 9.09
CA MET A 1 -1.71 -8.32 8.14
C MET A 1 -1.86 -9.51 7.22
N ASN A 2 -1.84 -9.30 5.90
CA ASN A 2 -1.91 -10.35 4.89
C ASN A 2 -0.48 -10.84 4.63
N ARG A 3 -0.10 -11.95 5.29
CA ARG A 3 1.28 -12.45 5.26
C ARG A 3 1.69 -12.91 3.85
N GLU A 4 0.80 -13.61 3.16
CA GLU A 4 1.02 -14.10 1.79
C GLU A 4 1.33 -12.95 0.83
N TRP A 5 0.61 -11.83 0.96
CA TRP A 5 0.89 -10.65 0.14
C TRP A 5 2.27 -10.05 0.43
N HIS A 6 2.70 -9.97 1.69
CA HIS A 6 4.02 -9.45 2.05
C HIS A 6 5.17 -10.37 1.60
N GLU A 7 4.95 -11.68 1.59
CA GLU A 7 5.93 -12.65 1.09
C GLU A 7 6.07 -12.56 -0.45
N ALA A 8 4.96 -12.38 -1.15
CA ALA A 8 4.96 -12.21 -2.61
C ALA A 8 5.39 -10.81 -3.08
N HIS A 9 5.14 -9.77 -2.29
CA HIS A 9 5.44 -8.37 -2.61
C HIS A 9 6.32 -7.75 -1.52
N PRO A 10 7.58 -8.15 -1.35
CA PRO A 10 8.49 -7.46 -0.46
C PRO A 10 8.88 -6.11 -1.05
N LEU A 11 8.88 -5.06 -0.22
CA LEU A 11 9.37 -3.75 -0.66
C LEU A 11 10.92 -3.77 -0.71
N PRO A 12 11.56 -3.49 -1.86
CA PRO A 12 13.02 -3.45 -1.95
C PRO A 12 13.62 -2.38 -1.03
N ARG A 13 14.80 -2.65 -0.46
CA ARG A 13 15.51 -1.68 0.40
C ARG A 13 15.82 -0.36 -0.31
N ASN A 14 16.11 -0.42 -1.61
CA ASN A 14 16.42 0.72 -2.46
C ASN A 14 15.26 1.08 -3.40
N ALA A 15 14.02 0.73 -3.03
CA ALA A 15 12.85 1.04 -3.85
C ALA A 15 12.76 2.55 -4.11
N THR A 16 12.58 2.89 -5.38
CA THR A 16 12.29 4.24 -5.84
C THR A 16 10.95 4.72 -5.28
N PHE A 17 10.71 6.02 -5.38
CA PHE A 17 9.46 6.60 -4.90
C PHE A 17 8.24 6.02 -5.61
N GLU A 18 8.34 5.73 -6.92
CA GLU A 18 7.27 5.15 -7.71
C GLU A 18 6.97 3.70 -7.31
N GLU A 19 8.00 2.88 -7.12
CA GLU A 19 7.84 1.51 -6.61
C GLU A 19 7.18 1.51 -5.22
N ARG A 20 7.58 2.43 -4.34
CA ARG A 20 6.93 2.59 -3.03
C ARG A 20 5.47 2.98 -3.17
N LEU A 21 5.16 3.89 -4.09
CA LEU A 21 3.81 4.38 -4.31
C LEU A 21 2.88 3.26 -4.78
N GLU A 22 3.31 2.49 -5.78
CA GLU A 22 2.56 1.35 -6.29
C GLU A 22 2.44 0.24 -5.24
N TRP A 23 3.53 -0.06 -4.51
CA TRP A 23 3.50 -1.02 -3.41
C TRP A 23 2.48 -0.61 -2.34
N HIS A 24 2.47 0.66 -1.93
CA HIS A 24 1.55 1.16 -0.92
C HIS A 24 0.10 1.23 -1.40
N ARG A 25 -0.14 1.45 -2.69
CA ARG A 25 -1.47 1.35 -3.30
C ARG A 25 -2.00 -0.08 -3.19
N GLN A 26 -1.24 -1.06 -3.69
CA GLN A 26 -1.62 -2.47 -3.61
C GLN A 26 -1.71 -2.98 -2.17
N HIS A 27 -0.77 -2.58 -1.31
CA HIS A 27 -0.81 -2.88 0.12
C HIS A 27 -2.10 -2.39 0.74
N ARG A 28 -2.54 -1.17 0.39
CA ARG A 28 -3.78 -0.57 0.90
C ARG A 28 -4.98 -1.43 0.50
N GLU A 29 -5.04 -1.93 -0.72
CA GLU A 29 -6.16 -2.75 -1.24
C GLU A 29 -6.15 -4.21 -0.73
N GLN A 30 -4.98 -4.82 -0.56
CA GLN A 30 -4.83 -6.25 -0.27
C GLN A 30 -4.60 -6.60 1.21
N CYS A 31 -3.99 -5.68 1.96
CA CYS A 31 -3.57 -5.92 3.34
C CYS A 31 -4.12 -4.86 4.30
N GLY A 32 -3.87 -3.58 4.00
CA GLY A 32 -4.30 -2.44 4.79
C GLY A 32 -3.82 -2.45 6.25
N CYS A 33 -2.82 -3.26 6.60
CA CYS A 33 -2.48 -3.50 8.01
C CYS A 33 -1.84 -2.31 8.70
N ARG A 34 -1.21 -1.43 7.92
CA ARG A 34 -0.62 -0.18 8.38
C ARG A 34 -1.00 0.94 7.43
N GLU A 35 -1.16 2.14 7.97
CA GLU A 35 -1.33 3.35 7.18
C GLU A 35 -0.08 3.65 6.35
N SER A 36 -0.28 4.05 5.09
CA SER A 36 0.81 4.44 4.20
C SER A 36 1.41 5.79 4.64
N PRO A 37 2.70 6.03 4.39
CA PRO A 37 3.35 7.31 4.71
C PRO A 37 2.60 8.51 4.13
N ALA A 38 2.60 9.65 4.84
CA ALA A 38 1.85 10.84 4.44
C ALA A 38 2.24 11.39 3.06
N ASN A 39 3.52 11.33 2.69
CA ASN A 39 3.99 11.73 1.35
C ASN A 39 3.45 10.81 0.25
N ILE A 40 3.32 9.51 0.51
CA ILE A 40 2.74 8.55 -0.43
C ILE A 40 1.23 8.75 -0.54
N LEU A 41 0.53 8.96 0.58
CA LEU A 41 -0.91 9.24 0.58
C LEU A 41 -1.24 10.51 -0.21
N LYS A 42 -0.51 11.61 0.05
CA LYS A 42 -0.69 12.87 -0.69
C LYS A 42 -0.48 12.69 -2.19
N GLU A 43 0.53 11.92 -2.57
CA GLU A 43 0.80 11.71 -3.99
C GLU A 43 -0.23 10.77 -4.65
N LEU A 44 -0.67 9.71 -3.96
CA LEU A 44 -1.76 8.86 -4.44
C LEU A 44 -3.05 9.66 -4.61
N GLU A 45 -3.39 10.52 -3.65
CA GLU A 45 -4.55 11.40 -3.70
C GLU A 45 -4.45 12.39 -4.87
N LYS A 46 -3.30 13.08 -4.98
CA LYS A 46 -3.03 14.02 -6.09
C LYS A 46 -3.15 13.35 -7.47
N ARG A 47 -2.76 12.08 -7.57
CA ARG A 47 -2.86 11.28 -8.81
C ARG A 47 -4.23 10.62 -9.01
N GLY A 48 -5.17 10.74 -8.05
CA GLY A 48 -6.46 10.04 -8.08
C GLY A 48 -6.34 8.51 -7.95
N LEU A 49 -5.21 8.01 -7.45
CA LEU A 49 -4.88 6.59 -7.30
C LEU A 49 -5.08 6.09 -5.86
N LEU A 50 -5.66 6.91 -4.98
CA LEU A 50 -5.91 6.55 -3.59
C LEU A 50 -7.05 5.52 -3.51
N GLY A 51 -6.69 4.24 -3.67
CA GLY A 51 -7.63 3.12 -3.57
C GLY A 51 -8.22 2.92 -2.17
N PRO A 52 -9.28 2.10 -2.05
CA PRO A 52 -9.88 1.77 -0.76
C PRO A 52 -8.86 1.06 0.12
N ARG A 53 -8.85 1.38 1.42
CA ARG A 53 -8.12 0.54 2.37
C ARG A 53 -8.93 -0.73 2.58
N ALA A 54 -8.30 -1.89 2.41
CA ALA A 54 -8.85 -3.20 2.70
C ALA A 54 -9.54 -3.14 4.07
N SER A 55 -10.87 -3.10 4.03
CA SER A 55 -11.70 -3.16 5.22
C SER A 55 -11.48 -4.55 5.80
N ARG A 56 -10.97 -4.61 7.04
CA ARG A 56 -10.89 -5.85 7.82
C ARG A 56 -12.26 -6.53 7.65
N LYS A 57 -12.32 -7.71 7.01
CA LYS A 57 -13.53 -8.52 7.02
C LYS A 57 -13.86 -8.75 8.50
N SER A 58 -14.89 -8.07 9.00
CA SER A 58 -15.56 -8.49 10.22
C SER A 58 -16.21 -9.82 9.86
N GLY A 59 -15.55 -10.91 10.22
CA GLY A 59 -16.17 -12.21 10.40
C GLY A 59 -16.68 -12.32 11.81
#